data_AF-A0A7S0MUX1-F1
#
_entry.id   AF-A0A7S0MUX1-F1
#
_cell.length_a   1.000
_cell.length_b   1.000
_cell.length_c   1.000
_cell.angle_alpha   90.00
_cell.angle_beta   90.00
_cell.angle_gamma   90.00
#
_symmetry.space_group_name_H-M   'P 1'
#
loop_
_entity.id
_entity.type
_entity.pdbx_description
1 polymer ?
#
loop_
_entity_poly.entity_id
_entity_poly.type
_entity_poly.pdbx_seq_one_letter_code
_entity_poly.pdbx_strand_id
1 'polypeptide(L)'
;DDIPMNEGCLKPIKLVIPPGSMLNPQYPAAVVAGNVETSQAVTDTLYGALNIMSASQGTMNNVTFGNARHQYYETVCGGSGAGPGFDGTDAVHTHMTNSRLTDPEILEFRYPVVLDEFSIRKGSGGK
;
A
#
# COMPACT_ATOMS: atom_id res chain seq x y z
N ASP A 1 -4.50 -9.41 -23.97
CA ASP A 1 -3.67 -8.65 -24.92
C ASP A 1 -2.41 -8.15 -24.25
N ASP A 2 -1.26 -8.52 -24.80
CA ASP A 2 0.05 -8.04 -24.36
C ASP A 2 0.29 -6.62 -24.88
N ILE A 3 -0.44 -5.65 -24.30
CA ILE A 3 -0.17 -4.24 -24.54
C ILE A 3 1.02 -3.84 -23.66
N PRO A 4 2.13 -3.31 -24.22
CA PRO A 4 3.26 -2.87 -23.42
C PRO A 4 2.86 -1.73 -22.49
N MET A 5 3.21 -1.83 -21.21
CA MET A 5 2.94 -0.78 -20.23
C MET A 5 3.76 0.47 -20.55
N ASN A 6 3.12 1.50 -21.10
CA ASN A 6 3.72 2.79 -21.41
C ASN A 6 2.66 3.91 -21.39
N GLU A 7 3.08 5.16 -21.56
CA GLU A 7 2.20 6.34 -21.54
C GLU A 7 1.03 6.25 -22.55
N GLY A 8 1.21 5.52 -23.66
CA GLY A 8 0.17 5.28 -24.66
C GLY A 8 -1.10 4.65 -24.07
N CYS A 9 -0.97 3.83 -23.03
CA CYS A 9 -2.10 3.20 -22.34
C CYS A 9 -2.99 4.22 -21.60
N LEU A 10 -2.43 5.38 -21.25
CA LEU A 10 -3.13 6.44 -20.49
C LEU A 10 -3.73 7.52 -21.41
N LYS A 11 -3.34 7.58 -22.69
CA LYS A 11 -3.91 8.52 -23.68
C LYS A 11 -5.45 8.58 -23.71
N PRO A 12 -6.20 7.46 -23.62
CA PRO A 12 -7.66 7.53 -23.65
C PRO A 12 -8.28 7.97 -22.31
N ILE A 13 -7.49 8.10 -21.23
CA ILE A 13 -8.00 8.41 -19.90
C ILE A 13 -8.04 9.92 -19.70
N LYS A 14 -9.21 10.45 -19.39
CA LYS A 14 -9.38 11.85 -18.96
C LYS A 14 -9.34 11.93 -17.44
N LEU A 15 -8.30 12.55 -16.89
CA LEU A 15 -8.19 12.83 -15.46
C LEU A 15 -8.91 14.15 -15.13
N VAL A 16 -9.87 14.09 -14.21
CA VAL A 16 -10.57 15.25 -13.65
C VAL A 16 -10.28 15.31 -12.16
N ILE A 17 -9.30 16.14 -11.77
CA ILE A 17 -8.86 16.25 -10.38
C ILE A 17 -9.10 17.68 -9.89
N PRO A 18 -10.03 17.90 -8.93
CA PRO A 18 -10.33 19.24 -8.43
C PRO A 18 -9.10 19.93 -7.83
N PRO A 19 -8.85 21.22 -8.14
CA PRO A 19 -7.75 21.98 -7.54
C PRO A 19 -7.87 22.06 -6.02
N GLY A 20 -6.76 21.88 -5.30
CA GLY A 20 -6.74 21.94 -3.83
C GLY A 20 -7.31 20.71 -3.13
N SER A 21 -7.71 19.68 -3.88
CA SER A 21 -8.12 18.40 -3.30
C SER A 21 -6.92 17.60 -2.77
N MET A 22 -7.19 16.52 -2.03
CA MET A 22 -6.16 15.58 -1.55
C MET A 22 -5.27 15.03 -2.68
N LEU A 23 -5.83 14.90 -3.90
CA LEU A 23 -5.11 14.41 -5.09
C LEU A 23 -4.46 15.52 -5.91
N ASN A 24 -4.73 16.79 -5.61
CA ASN A 24 -4.11 17.96 -6.24
C ASN A 24 -3.81 19.03 -5.18
N PRO A 25 -2.92 18.73 -4.22
CA PRO A 25 -2.57 19.65 -3.15
C PRO A 25 -1.83 20.87 -3.71
N GLN A 26 -2.06 22.03 -3.11
CA GLN A 26 -1.37 23.27 -3.46
C GLN A 26 -0.27 23.56 -2.46
N TYR A 27 0.89 24.01 -2.94
CA TYR A 27 1.98 24.46 -2.07
C TYR A 27 1.47 25.50 -1.04
N PRO A 28 1.84 25.40 0.25
CA PRO A 28 2.85 24.52 0.87
C PRO A 28 2.28 23.25 1.52
N ALA A 29 1.15 22.72 1.06
CA ALA A 29 0.55 21.52 1.63
C ALA A 29 1.54 20.34 1.64
N ALA A 30 1.55 19.59 2.75
CA ALA A 30 2.39 18.42 2.89
C ALA A 30 1.90 17.29 1.97
N VAL A 31 2.83 16.67 1.24
CA VAL A 31 2.54 15.62 0.24
C VAL A 31 3.27 14.30 0.53
N VAL A 32 3.93 14.21 1.69
CA VAL A 32 4.58 12.97 2.11
C VAL A 32 3.53 11.87 2.26
N ALA A 33 3.95 10.62 2.02
CA ALA A 33 3.08 9.45 2.09
C ALA A 33 1.96 9.40 1.02
N GLY A 34 2.05 10.18 -0.08
CA GLY A 34 1.10 10.09 -1.19
C GLY A 34 1.02 8.70 -1.82
N ASN A 35 2.16 8.09 -2.16
CA ASN A 35 2.18 6.75 -2.76
C ASN A 35 1.70 5.65 -1.82
N VAL A 36 1.92 5.83 -0.52
CA VAL A 36 1.76 4.74 0.46
C VAL A 36 0.38 4.68 1.09
N GLU A 37 -0.31 5.82 1.19
CA GLU A 37 -1.68 5.90 1.72
C GLU A 37 -2.66 6.30 0.61
N THR A 38 -2.45 7.48 0.02
CA THR A 38 -3.41 8.06 -0.92
C THR A 38 -3.57 7.21 -2.18
N SER A 39 -2.47 6.76 -2.78
CA SER A 39 -2.55 5.91 -3.99
C SER A 39 -3.19 4.55 -3.71
N GLN A 40 -2.97 3.96 -2.53
CA GLN A 40 -3.65 2.71 -2.12
C GLN A 40 -5.18 2.92 -2.08
N ALA A 41 -5.63 3.96 -1.38
CA ALA A 41 -7.05 4.28 -1.27
C ALA A 41 -7.69 4.60 -2.64
N VAL A 42 -6.97 5.30 -3.53
CA VAL A 42 -7.43 5.56 -4.90
C VAL A 42 -7.58 4.26 -5.68
N THR A 43 -6.60 3.35 -5.58
CA THR A 43 -6.66 2.06 -6.27
C THR A 43 -7.83 1.19 -5.78
N ASP A 44 -8.02 1.07 -4.47
CA ASP A 44 -9.17 0.34 -3.89
C ASP A 44 -10.50 0.96 -4.35
N THR A 45 -10.58 2.29 -4.39
CA THR A 45 -11.77 3.00 -4.88
C THR A 45 -12.07 2.66 -6.34
N LEU A 46 -11.05 2.58 -7.19
CA LEU A 46 -11.22 2.21 -8.60
C LEU A 46 -11.66 0.75 -8.75
N TYR A 47 -11.06 -0.19 -8.01
CA TYR A 47 -11.48 -1.58 -8.04
C TYR A 47 -12.92 -1.77 -7.57
N GLY A 48 -13.32 -1.07 -6.50
CA GLY A 48 -14.70 -1.05 -6.02
C GLY A 48 -15.66 -0.45 -7.04
N ALA A 49 -15.33 0.69 -7.64
CA ALA A 49 -16.16 1.34 -8.66
C ALA A 49 -16.36 0.46 -9.91
N LEU A 50 -15.36 -0.34 -10.27
CA LEU A 50 -15.40 -1.27 -11.40
C LEU A 50 -15.96 -2.65 -11.04
N ASN A 51 -16.31 -2.89 -9.76
CA ASN A 51 -16.77 -4.19 -9.24
C ASN A 51 -15.81 -5.36 -9.56
N ILE A 52 -14.51 -5.11 -9.57
CA ILE A 52 -13.48 -6.11 -9.86
C ILE A 52 -13.13 -6.90 -8.59
N MET A 53 -12.95 -6.20 -7.49
CA MET A 53 -12.63 -6.77 -6.17
C MET A 53 -12.98 -5.77 -5.07
N SER A 54 -13.15 -6.28 -3.85
CA SER A 54 -13.21 -5.48 -2.63
C SER A 54 -11.88 -4.79 -2.33
N ALA A 55 -11.89 -3.81 -1.43
CA ALA A 55 -10.67 -3.15 -0.98
C ALA A 55 -9.71 -4.14 -0.32
N SER A 56 -8.41 -3.95 -0.56
CA SER A 56 -7.35 -4.64 0.18
C SER A 56 -7.10 -3.95 1.53
N GLN A 57 -5.87 -4.02 2.04
CA GLN A 57 -5.48 -3.32 3.26
C GLN A 57 -5.62 -1.77 3.19
N GLY A 58 -5.62 -1.17 2.00
CA GLY A 58 -5.79 0.28 1.80
C GLY A 58 -4.63 1.16 2.28
N THR A 59 -3.53 0.56 2.72
CA THR A 59 -2.31 1.21 3.17
C THR A 59 -1.11 0.31 2.88
N MET A 60 0.07 0.88 2.65
CA MET A 60 1.32 0.11 2.65
C MET A 60 1.80 -0.24 4.07
N ASN A 61 1.10 0.25 5.09
CA ASN A 61 1.29 -0.05 6.51
C ASN A 61 2.74 0.18 6.95
N ASN A 62 3.16 1.45 6.83
CA ASN A 62 4.53 1.82 7.09
C ASN A 62 4.83 1.80 8.59
N VAL A 63 5.85 1.03 8.95
CA VAL A 63 6.45 1.05 10.28
C VAL A 63 7.74 1.84 10.17
N THR A 64 7.80 2.95 10.91
CA THR A 64 9.00 3.78 10.96
C THR A 64 9.39 4.07 12.39
N PHE A 65 10.68 3.98 12.68
CA PHE A 65 11.25 4.42 13.95
C PHE A 65 12.71 4.81 13.76
N GLY A 66 13.25 5.60 14.68
CA GLY A 66 14.62 6.04 14.59
C GLY A 66 15.01 7.08 15.62
N ASN A 67 16.26 7.52 15.52
CA ASN A 67 16.87 8.59 16.30
C ASN A 67 18.00 9.22 15.48
N ALA A 68 18.87 10.00 16.13
CA ALA A 68 19.99 10.67 15.46
C ALA A 68 20.99 9.72 14.77
N ARG A 69 20.99 8.42 15.10
CA ARG A 69 21.93 7.41 14.57
C ARG A 69 21.27 6.31 13.74
N HIS A 70 19.99 6.01 13.99
CA HIS A 70 19.28 4.90 13.36
C HIS A 70 18.02 5.41 12.67
N GLN A 71 17.73 4.87 11.48
CA GLN A 71 16.50 5.13 10.74
C GLN A 71 16.01 3.79 10.18
N TYR A 72 14.81 3.40 10.56
CA TYR A 72 14.14 2.22 10.07
C TYR A 72 12.83 2.61 9.38
N TYR A 73 12.58 1.98 8.25
CA TYR A 73 11.37 2.11 7.46
C TYR A 73 11.06 0.73 6.88
N GLU A 74 9.84 0.26 7.08
CA GLU A 74 9.37 -1.02 6.57
C GLU A 74 7.90 -0.91 6.17
N THR A 75 7.49 -1.73 5.22
CA THR A 75 6.10 -1.90 4.81
C THR A 75 5.62 -3.26 5.28
N VAL A 76 4.62 -3.32 6.14
CA VAL A 76 4.12 -4.60 6.67
C VAL A 76 2.91 -5.08 5.88
N CYS A 77 2.98 -6.27 5.31
CA CYS A 77 1.90 -6.84 4.51
C CYS A 77 0.58 -7.01 5.28
N GLY A 78 -0.51 -7.21 4.56
CA GLY A 78 -1.84 -7.44 5.11
C GLY A 78 -2.66 -8.34 4.20
N GLY A 79 -3.97 -8.09 4.10
CA GLY A 79 -4.86 -8.88 3.24
C GLY A 79 -5.08 -8.23 1.88
N SER A 80 -5.21 -9.05 0.84
CA SER A 80 -5.79 -8.60 -0.43
C SER A 80 -7.31 -8.64 -0.39
N GLY A 81 -7.96 -7.81 -1.21
CA GLY A 81 -9.41 -7.89 -1.40
C GLY A 81 -9.83 -9.21 -2.03
N ALA A 82 -11.03 -9.68 -1.66
CA ALA A 82 -11.74 -10.77 -2.33
C ALA A 82 -12.49 -10.24 -3.57
N GLY A 83 -12.76 -11.10 -4.54
CA GLY A 83 -13.51 -10.75 -5.75
C GLY A 83 -14.40 -11.89 -6.25
N PRO A 84 -15.03 -11.74 -7.43
CA PRO A 84 -15.95 -12.72 -7.96
C PRO A 84 -15.27 -14.09 -8.15
N GLY A 85 -15.66 -15.06 -7.33
CA GLY A 85 -15.14 -16.43 -7.41
C GLY A 85 -13.79 -16.68 -6.73
N PHE A 86 -13.27 -15.74 -5.95
CA PHE A 86 -12.03 -15.94 -5.19
C PHE A 86 -12.01 -15.15 -3.87
N ASP A 87 -11.40 -15.77 -2.85
CA ASP A 87 -11.11 -15.12 -1.58
C ASP A 87 -9.85 -14.24 -1.66
N GLY A 88 -9.73 -13.29 -0.74
CA GLY A 88 -8.50 -12.54 -0.55
C GLY A 88 -7.34 -13.42 -0.06
N THR A 89 -6.11 -13.00 -0.33
CA THR A 89 -4.90 -13.68 0.16
C THR A 89 -4.44 -13.05 1.48
N ASP A 90 -4.08 -13.89 2.45
CA ASP A 90 -3.50 -13.46 3.72
C ASP A 90 -2.02 -13.04 3.56
N ALA A 91 -1.61 -12.01 4.30
CA ALA A 91 -0.22 -11.61 4.51
C ALA A 91 0.59 -11.33 3.21
N VAL A 92 -0.01 -10.60 2.27
CA VAL A 92 0.61 -10.16 1.03
C VAL A 92 0.69 -8.64 0.92
N HIS A 93 1.71 -8.18 0.22
CA HIS A 93 1.81 -6.80 -0.22
C HIS A 93 0.89 -6.60 -1.44
N THR A 94 0.10 -5.53 -1.43
CA THR A 94 -0.87 -5.24 -2.48
C THR A 94 -0.60 -3.93 -3.18
N HIS A 95 -1.06 -3.84 -4.43
CA HIS A 95 -1.09 -2.65 -5.27
C HIS A 95 0.24 -1.89 -5.35
N MET A 96 0.41 -0.83 -4.56
CA MET A 96 1.53 0.13 -4.63
C MET A 96 2.81 -0.38 -3.97
N THR A 97 2.85 -1.63 -3.53
CA THR A 97 3.99 -2.22 -2.84
C THR A 97 4.69 -3.28 -3.69
N ASN A 98 6.02 -3.17 -3.83
CA ASN A 98 6.88 -4.12 -4.54
C ASN A 98 8.14 -4.46 -3.71
N SER A 99 7.97 -4.56 -2.40
CA SER A 99 9.02 -4.90 -1.44
C SER A 99 8.84 -6.32 -0.93
N ARG A 100 9.89 -6.84 -0.31
CA ARG A 100 9.82 -7.98 0.60
C ARG A 100 10.06 -7.46 2.00
N LEU A 101 9.46 -8.12 2.98
CA LEU A 101 9.72 -7.87 4.38
C LEU A 101 11.18 -8.16 4.73
N THR A 102 11.75 -7.35 5.62
CA THR A 102 13.05 -7.64 6.24
C THR A 102 12.93 -8.82 7.19
N ASP A 103 13.88 -9.74 7.13
CA ASP A 103 13.94 -10.86 8.07
C ASP A 103 14.08 -10.35 9.52
N PRO A 104 13.34 -10.90 10.50
CA PRO A 104 13.43 -10.54 11.91
C PRO A 104 14.86 -10.50 12.47
N GLU A 105 15.69 -11.48 12.13
CA GLU A 105 17.08 -11.55 12.58
C GLU A 105 17.91 -10.36 12.07
N ILE A 106 17.64 -9.89 10.86
CA ILE A 106 18.33 -8.74 10.27
C ILE A 106 17.86 -7.43 10.92
N LEU A 107 16.57 -7.34 11.29
CA LEU A 107 16.03 -6.22 12.06
C LEU A 107 16.74 -6.11 13.42
N GLU A 108 16.77 -7.18 14.20
CA GLU A 108 17.40 -7.19 15.53
C GLU A 108 18.92 -7.04 15.47
N PHE A 109 19.57 -7.55 14.41
CA PHE A 109 21.01 -7.38 14.23
C PHE A 109 21.39 -5.93 13.92
N ARG A 110 20.59 -5.23 13.11
CA ARG A 110 20.92 -3.88 12.64
C ARG A 110 20.41 -2.77 13.55
N TYR A 111 19.38 -3.02 14.35
CA TYR A 111 18.69 -2.01 15.13
C TYR A 111 18.59 -2.43 16.61
N PRO A 112 18.63 -1.46 17.55
CA PRO A 112 18.57 -1.76 18.98
C PRO A 112 17.12 -2.02 19.43
N VAL A 113 16.46 -3.00 18.81
CA VAL A 113 15.09 -3.43 19.07
C VAL A 113 15.04 -4.95 19.12
N VAL A 114 14.02 -5.50 19.79
CA VAL A 114 13.71 -6.93 19.82
C VAL A 114 12.29 -7.10 19.29
N LEU A 115 12.09 -8.08 18.42
CA LEU A 115 10.79 -8.40 17.84
C LEU A 115 10.10 -9.46 18.69
N ASP A 116 9.08 -9.05 19.44
CA ASP A 116 8.35 -9.98 20.31
C ASP A 116 7.48 -10.98 19.53
N GLU A 117 6.80 -10.52 18.47
CA GLU A 117 5.91 -11.36 17.67
C GLU A 117 5.89 -10.90 16.21
N PHE A 118 5.93 -11.87 15.30
CA PHE A 118 5.65 -11.67 13.87
C PHE A 118 4.72 -12.77 13.37
N SER A 119 3.45 -12.43 13.18
CA SER A 119 2.40 -13.42 12.89
C SER A 119 1.29 -12.84 12.00
N ILE A 120 0.54 -13.74 11.36
CA ILE A 120 -0.68 -13.38 10.62
C ILE A 120 -1.80 -13.14 11.63
N ARG A 121 -2.35 -11.93 11.64
CA ARG A 121 -3.51 -11.59 12.49
C ARG A 121 -4.75 -12.38 12.05
N LYS A 122 -5.17 -13.35 12.86
CA LYS A 122 -6.36 -14.16 12.57
C LYS A 122 -7.66 -13.38 12.81
N GLY A 123 -8.67 -13.64 11.97
CA GLY A 123 -10.00 -13.04 12.09
C GLY A 123 -10.08 -11.56 11.71
N SER A 124 -9.05 -11.00 11.05
CA SER A 124 -9.02 -9.60 10.63
C SER A 124 -9.58 -9.32 9.23
N GLY A 125 -9.95 -10.36 8.47
CA GLY A 125 -10.54 -10.20 7.13
C GLY A 125 -11.89 -9.49 7.16
N GLY A 126 -12.21 -8.78 6.08
CA GLY A 126 -13.52 -8.16 5.86
C GLY A 126 -14.66 -9.19 5.77
N LYS A 127 -15.90 -8.73 5.92
CA LYS A 127 -17.13 -9.56 5.86
C LYS A 127 -18.11 -9.00 4.85
#